data_AF-A0A530Y094-F1
#
_entry.id   AF-A0A530Y094-F1
#
_cell.length_a   1.000
_cell.length_b   1.000
_cell.length_c   1.000
_cell.angle_alpha   90.00
_cell.angle_beta   90.00
_cell.angle_gamma   90.00
#
_symmetry.space_group_name_H-M   'P 1'
#
loop_
_entity.id
_entity.type
_entity.pdbx_description
1 polymer ?
#
loop_
_entity_poly.entity_id
_entity_poly.type
_entity_poly.pdbx_seq_one_letter_code
_entity_poly.pdbx_strand_id
1 'polypeptide(L)'
;ATECGPMITRKAVDKIDRLVNDAVALGARVLCGGKAGSGTGYYYPPTVLCDVPAEAEMAREEIFGPVAPISSFDTEAEIIARANDTEYGL
;
A
#
# COMPACT_ATOMS: atom_id res chain seq x y z
N ALA A 1 -15.60 -15.88 13.04
CA ALA A 1 -14.17 -15.99 13.42
C ALA A 1 -13.42 -14.82 12.79
N THR A 2 -12.25 -14.45 13.30
CA THR A 2 -11.42 -13.35 12.76
C THR A 2 -10.49 -13.89 11.67
N GLU A 3 -10.46 -13.25 10.49
CA GLU A 3 -9.63 -13.66 9.34
C GLU A 3 -8.38 -12.79 9.16
N CYS A 4 -8.46 -11.50 9.49
CA CYS A 4 -7.34 -10.57 9.47
C CYS A 4 -7.19 -9.91 10.86
N GLY A 5 -6.04 -10.15 11.50
CA GLY A 5 -5.72 -9.62 12.82
C GLY A 5 -5.23 -8.16 12.80
N PRO A 6 -4.98 -7.57 13.97
CA PRO A 6 -4.43 -6.22 14.06
C PRO A 6 -2.94 -6.19 13.68
N MET A 7 -2.47 -5.00 13.35
CA MET A 7 -1.05 -4.66 13.33
C MET A 7 -0.44 -4.73 14.74
N ILE A 8 0.89 -4.87 14.80
CA ILE A 8 1.60 -5.02 16.08
C ILE A 8 1.62 -3.74 16.93
N THR A 9 1.61 -2.56 16.31
CA THR A 9 1.68 -1.27 17.01
C THR A 9 0.84 -0.19 16.32
N ARG A 10 0.51 0.87 17.06
CA ARG A 10 -0.08 2.11 16.50
C ARG A 10 0.81 2.69 15.39
N LYS A 11 2.13 2.73 15.59
CA LYS A 11 3.10 3.24 14.60
C LYS A 11 2.99 2.50 13.26
N ALA A 12 2.73 1.19 13.26
CA ALA A 12 2.52 0.44 12.02
C ALA A 12 1.24 0.89 11.30
N VAL A 13 0.13 1.11 12.02
CA VAL A 13 -1.12 1.66 11.47
C VAL A 13 -0.88 3.04 10.88
N ASP A 14 -0.18 3.92 11.60
CA ASP A 14 0.08 5.29 11.16
C ASP A 14 0.99 5.33 9.93
N LYS A 15 1.99 4.44 9.85
CA LYS A 15 2.83 4.28 8.66
C LYS A 15 1.99 3.85 7.45
N ILE A 16 1.13 2.84 7.61
CA ILE A 16 0.26 2.37 6.53
C ILE A 16 -0.66 3.50 6.07
N ASP A 17 -1.30 4.22 7.00
CA ASP A 17 -2.22 5.31 6.68
C ASP A 17 -1.52 6.45 5.94
N ARG A 18 -0.29 6.80 6.36
CA ARG A 18 0.55 7.79 5.65
C ARG A 18 0.81 7.38 4.22
N LEU A 19 1.26 6.15 3.98
CA LEU A 19 1.56 5.65 2.63
C LEU A 19 0.32 5.63 1.75
N VAL A 20 -0.82 5.16 2.28
CA VAL A 20 -2.09 5.16 1.55
C VAL A 20 -2.52 6.58 1.18
N ASN A 21 -2.46 7.52 2.12
CA ASN A 21 -2.84 8.91 1.87
C ASN A 21 -1.91 9.61 0.87
N ASP A 22 -0.60 9.32 0.90
CA ASP A 22 0.36 9.81 -0.10
C ASP A 22 -0.01 9.35 -1.52
N ALA A 23 -0.20 8.03 -1.71
CA ALA A 23 -0.59 7.50 -3.01
C ALA A 23 -1.91 8.09 -3.51
N VAL A 24 -2.91 8.27 -2.63
CA VAL A 24 -4.19 8.89 -2.98
C VAL A 24 -4.01 10.37 -3.34
N ALA A 25 -3.15 11.10 -2.64
CA ALA A 25 -2.84 12.50 -2.95
C ALA A 25 -2.16 12.66 -4.33
N LEU A 26 -1.42 11.63 -4.76
CA LEU A 26 -0.77 11.57 -6.08
C LEU A 26 -1.69 11.03 -7.19
N GLY A 27 -2.91 10.60 -6.87
CA GLY A 27 -3.93 10.20 -7.85
C GLY A 27 -4.34 8.72 -7.82
N ALA A 28 -3.80 7.91 -6.91
CA ALA A 28 -4.26 6.53 -6.74
C ALA A 28 -5.73 6.50 -6.28
N ARG A 29 -6.45 5.46 -6.68
CA ARG A 29 -7.85 5.23 -6.29
C ARG A 29 -7.95 4.11 -5.28
N VAL A 30 -8.72 4.34 -4.21
CA VAL A 30 -9.08 3.32 -3.23
C VAL A 30 -10.24 2.49 -3.77
N LEU A 31 -10.03 1.19 -3.97
CA LEU A 31 -11.08 0.25 -4.37
C LEU A 31 -11.80 -0.34 -3.17
N CYS A 32 -11.08 -0.58 -2.06
CA CYS A 32 -11.65 -0.98 -0.78
C CYS A 32 -10.71 -0.60 0.37
N GLY A 33 -11.24 -0.52 1.59
CA GLY A 33 -10.46 -0.16 2.79
C GLY A 33 -9.96 1.28 2.75
N GLY A 34 -8.66 1.47 2.95
CA GLY A 34 -7.95 2.74 2.74
C GLY A 34 -8.08 3.77 3.85
N LYS A 35 -8.63 3.39 5.01
CA LYS A 35 -8.67 4.24 6.22
C LYS A 35 -8.53 3.40 7.47
N ALA A 36 -7.71 3.86 8.41
CA ALA A 36 -7.63 3.25 9.74
C ALA A 36 -9.02 3.20 10.41
N GLY A 37 -9.34 2.08 11.06
CA GLY A 37 -10.61 1.91 11.76
C GLY A 37 -10.67 2.70 13.07
N SER A 38 -11.87 3.14 13.47
CA SER A 38 -12.12 3.89 14.71
C SER A 38 -12.28 3.02 15.97
N GLY A 39 -12.03 1.71 15.87
CA GLY A 39 -12.20 0.75 16.94
C GLY A 39 -10.99 0.63 17.89
N THR A 40 -11.15 -0.13 18.97
CA THR A 40 -10.05 -0.49 19.87
C THR A 40 -9.09 -1.46 19.19
N GLY A 41 -7.79 -1.26 19.39
CA GLY A 41 -6.73 -2.04 18.76
C GLY A 41 -6.05 -1.31 17.60
N TYR A 42 -5.14 -2.02 16.93
CA TYR A 42 -4.30 -1.47 15.86
C TYR A 42 -4.71 -2.06 14.52
N TYR A 43 -5.95 -1.83 14.11
CA TYR A 43 -6.49 -2.40 12.88
C TYR A 43 -6.35 -1.44 11.71
N TYR A 44 -5.87 -1.98 10.58
CA TYR A 44 -5.98 -1.36 9.26
C TYR A 44 -6.74 -2.33 8.36
N PRO A 45 -7.83 -1.92 7.69
CA PRO A 45 -8.61 -2.85 6.86
C PRO A 45 -7.77 -3.31 5.66
N PRO A 46 -8.00 -4.54 5.15
CA PRO A 46 -7.51 -4.93 3.84
C PRO A 46 -7.84 -3.86 2.80
N THR A 47 -6.81 -3.37 2.12
CA THR A 47 -6.88 -2.20 1.25
C THR A 47 -6.35 -2.53 -0.12
N VAL A 48 -7.10 -2.17 -1.16
CA VAL A 48 -6.66 -2.28 -2.54
C VAL A 48 -6.64 -0.89 -3.15
N LEU A 49 -5.49 -0.51 -3.69
CA LEU A 49 -5.29 0.72 -4.45
C LEU A 49 -5.09 0.35 -5.91
N CYS A 50 -5.70 1.10 -6.82
CA CYS A 50 -5.39 1.02 -8.25
C CYS A 50 -4.89 2.35 -8.77
N ASP A 51 -4.25 2.30 -9.94
CA ASP A 51 -3.60 3.45 -10.58
C ASP A 51 -2.54 4.09 -9.68
N VAL A 52 -1.79 3.28 -8.92
CA VAL A 52 -0.75 3.76 -8.00
C VAL A 52 0.39 4.38 -8.81
N PRO A 53 0.67 5.69 -8.66
CA PRO A 53 1.76 6.37 -9.35
C PRO A 53 3.14 5.84 -8.93
N ALA A 54 4.13 5.93 -9.83
CA ALA A 54 5.49 5.47 -9.55
C ALA A 54 6.21 6.35 -8.50
N GLU A 55 5.74 7.58 -8.33
CA GLU A 55 6.24 8.57 -7.39
C GLU A 55 5.71 8.38 -5.97
N ALA A 56 4.67 7.55 -5.80
CA ALA A 56 4.11 7.26 -4.49
C ALA A 56 5.15 6.58 -3.61
N GLU A 57 5.22 6.97 -2.34
CA GLU A 57 6.23 6.46 -1.41
C GLU A 57 6.17 4.93 -1.30
N MET A 58 4.97 4.34 -1.35
CA MET A 58 4.78 2.88 -1.31
C MET A 58 5.36 2.11 -2.51
N ALA A 59 5.73 2.80 -3.59
CA ALA A 59 6.45 2.18 -4.71
C ALA A 59 7.91 1.90 -4.38
N ARG A 60 8.48 2.56 -3.35
CA ARG A 60 9.87 2.39 -2.92
C ARG A 60 10.01 1.97 -1.46
N GLU A 61 8.98 2.14 -0.63
CA GLU A 61 8.98 1.75 0.78
C GLU A 61 8.08 0.53 1.04
N GLU A 62 8.61 -0.47 1.73
CA GLU A 62 7.83 -1.64 2.14
C GLU A 62 6.72 -1.27 3.14
N ILE A 63 5.46 -1.60 2.81
CA ILE A 63 4.28 -1.20 3.58
C ILE A 63 4.16 -1.96 4.91
N PHE A 64 4.49 -3.26 4.93
CA PHE A 64 4.28 -4.16 6.09
C PHE A 64 2.84 -4.12 6.64
N GLY A 65 1.84 -4.16 5.77
CA GLY A 65 0.43 -4.11 6.15
C GLY A 65 -0.47 -4.75 5.11
N PRO A 66 -1.78 -4.87 5.39
CA PRO A 66 -2.75 -5.50 4.49
C PRO A 66 -3.15 -4.56 3.35
N VAL A 67 -2.17 -4.11 2.55
CA VAL A 67 -2.37 -3.18 1.42
C VAL A 67 -1.80 -3.80 0.15
N ALA A 68 -2.62 -3.84 -0.90
CA ALA A 68 -2.23 -4.27 -2.24
C ALA A 68 -2.24 -3.05 -3.20
N PRO A 69 -1.07 -2.48 -3.52
CA PRO A 69 -0.96 -1.46 -4.56
C PRO A 69 -0.95 -2.10 -5.95
N ILE A 70 -1.72 -1.53 -6.89
CA ILE A 70 -1.79 -1.98 -8.28
C ILE A 70 -1.41 -0.81 -9.20
N SER A 71 -0.41 -1.05 -10.05
CA SER A 71 0.01 -0.15 -11.12
C SER A 71 -0.05 -0.88 -12.46
N SER A 72 -0.53 -0.20 -13.50
CA SER A 72 -0.51 -0.71 -14.87
C SER A 72 0.82 -0.43 -15.58
N PHE A 73 1.06 -1.16 -16.66
CA PHE A 73 2.19 -1.02 -17.57
C PHE A 73 1.74 -1.42 -18.98
N ASP A 74 2.45 -0.95 -20.00
CA ASP A 74 2.07 -1.20 -21.40
C ASP A 74 2.91 -2.27 -22.07
N THR A 75 4.18 -2.41 -21.66
CA THR A 75 5.12 -3.35 -22.28
C THR A 75 5.86 -4.21 -21.27
N GLU A 76 6.22 -5.42 -21.69
CA GLU A 76 7.01 -6.35 -20.89
C GLU A 76 8.38 -5.77 -20.51
N ALA A 77 9.07 -5.12 -21.45
CA ALA A 77 10.38 -4.52 -21.20
C ALA A 77 10.30 -3.39 -20.15
N GLU A 78 9.26 -2.57 -20.19
CA GLU A 78 9.02 -1.51 -19.21
C GLU A 78 8.79 -2.09 -17.82
N ILE A 79 7.92 -3.11 -17.68
CA ILE A 79 7.64 -3.68 -16.37
C ILE A 79 8.83 -4.44 -15.80
N ILE A 80 9.65 -5.10 -16.63
CA ILE A 80 10.89 -5.72 -16.18
C ILE A 80 11.85 -4.65 -15.65
N ALA A 81 12.02 -3.54 -16.36
CA ALA A 81 12.88 -2.44 -15.90
C ALA A 81 12.37 -1.85 -14.58
N ARG A 82 11.06 -1.56 -14.49
CA ARG A 82 10.42 -1.00 -13.29
C ARG A 82 10.48 -1.95 -12.09
N ALA A 83 10.23 -3.24 -12.29
CA ALA A 83 10.30 -4.24 -11.22
C ALA A 83 11.70 -4.38 -10.62
N ASN A 84 12.75 -4.12 -11.43
CA ASN A 84 14.14 -4.15 -10.99
C ASN A 84 14.66 -2.77 -10.52
N ASP A 85 13.90 -1.67 -10.66
CA ASP A 85 14.25 -0.33 -10.13
C ASP A 85 13.95 -0.23 -8.63
N THR A 86 14.57 -1.10 -7.84
CA THR A 86 14.41 -1.17 -6.40
C THR A 86 15.69 -1.66 -5.75
N GLU A 87 15.90 -1.30 -4.47
CA GLU A 87 17.01 -1.81 -3.67
C GLU A 87 16.76 -3.21 -3.10
N TYR A 88 15.53 -3.73 -3.26
CA TYR A 88 15.08 -5.02 -2.73
C TYR A 88 15.13 -6.14 -3.78
N GLY A 89 15.11 -7.41 -3.33
CA GLY A 89 15.17 -8.58 -4.21
C GLY A 89 14.95 -9.91 -3.47
N LEU A 90 13.97 -9.94 -2.57
CA LEU A 90 13.60 -11.08 -1.71
C LEU A 90 13.08 -12.29 -2.48
#